data_AF-A0A141RPR1-F1
#
_entry.id   AF-A0A141RPR1-F1
#
_cell.length_a   1.000
_cell.length_b   1.000
_cell.length_c   1.000
_cell.angle_alpha   90.00
_cell.angle_beta   90.00
_cell.angle_gamma   90.00
#
_symmetry.space_group_name_H-M   'P 1'
#
loop_
_entity.id
_entity.type
_entity.pdbx_description
1 polymer ?
#
loop_
_entity_poly.entity_id
_entity_poly.type
_entity_poly.pdbx_seq_one_letter_code
_entity_poly.pdbx_strand_id
1 'polypeptide(L)'
;LAIDTAFISASGWDSRGIFTPDENKVTVKETVSQVSARSILLCDSSKYNQVATFMALPLTRFTTIITDRHLSDAAASHIARHACEVLRAG
;
A
#
# COMPACT_ATOMS: atom_id res chain seq x y z
N LEU A 1 -21.35 5.98 -6.35
CA LEU A 1 -20.11 6.07 -7.16
C LEU A 1 -19.34 4.78 -6.94
N ALA A 2 -18.99 4.06 -8.01
CA ALA A 2 -18.07 2.94 -7.94
C ALA A 2 -16.76 3.39 -8.59
N ILE A 3 -15.63 3.18 -7.90
CA ILE A 3 -14.30 3.43 -8.46
C ILE A 3 -13.82 2.11 -9.07
N ASP A 4 -13.43 2.11 -10.34
CA ASP A 4 -12.89 0.88 -10.94
C ASP A 4 -11.50 0.55 -10.39
N THR A 5 -10.64 1.56 -10.24
CA THR A 5 -9.28 1.39 -9.72
C THR A 5 -8.85 2.60 -8.89
N ALA A 6 -8.36 2.35 -7.67
CA ALA A 6 -7.77 3.35 -6.82
C ALA A 6 -6.25 3.15 -6.69
N PHE A 7 -5.50 4.22 -6.96
CA PHE A 7 -4.09 4.33 -6.58
C PHE A 7 -4.01 5.03 -5.23
N ILE A 8 -3.45 4.34 -4.24
CA ILE A 8 -3.37 4.81 -2.86
C ILE A 8 -1.89 4.90 -2.47
N SER A 9 -1.45 6.08 -2.06
CA SER A 9 -0.11 6.27 -1.47
C SER A 9 -0.13 6.10 0.04
N ALA A 10 1.03 6.06 0.68
CA ALA A 10 1.19 5.98 2.12
C ALA A 10 2.36 6.86 2.60
N SER A 11 2.35 7.24 3.88
CA SER A 11 3.51 7.86 4.53
C SER A 11 4.54 6.82 4.97
N GLY A 12 4.06 5.63 5.32
CA GLY A 12 4.88 4.47 5.63
C GLY A 12 4.14 3.18 5.31
N TRP A 13 4.85 2.10 5.03
CA TRP A 13 4.25 0.82 4.70
C TRP A 13 5.19 -0.36 5.01
N ASP A 14 4.62 -1.51 5.29
CA ASP A 14 5.34 -2.78 5.42
C ASP A 14 4.44 -3.96 5.00
N SER A 15 4.89 -5.19 5.29
CA SER A 15 4.13 -6.40 4.96
C SER A 15 2.75 -6.52 5.64
N ARG A 16 2.51 -5.75 6.70
CA ARG A 16 1.23 -5.70 7.42
C ARG A 16 0.25 -4.76 6.74
N GLY A 17 0.71 -3.61 6.24
CA GLY A 17 -0.15 -2.62 5.60
C GLY A 17 0.47 -1.24 5.44
N ILE A 18 -0.39 -0.24 5.25
CA ILE A 18 0.00 1.17 5.14
C ILE A 18 -0.31 1.94 6.43
N PHE A 19 0.57 2.88 6.78
CA PHE A 19 0.51 3.63 8.02
C PHE A 19 0.48 5.14 7.78
N THR A 20 -0.17 5.85 8.70
CA THR A 20 -0.26 7.31 8.72
C THR A 20 -0.27 7.82 10.17
N PRO A 21 0.35 8.97 10.47
CA PRO A 21 0.20 9.64 11.77
C PRO A 21 -1.11 10.44 11.87
N ASP A 22 -1.82 10.64 10.75
CA ASP A 22 -3.04 11.44 10.64
C ASP A 22 -4.26 10.52 10.52
N GLU A 23 -5.08 10.48 11.58
CA GLU A 23 -6.31 9.70 11.67
C GLU A 23 -7.33 10.07 10.57
N ASN A 24 -7.40 11.35 10.17
CA ASN A 24 -8.34 11.76 9.14
C ASN A 24 -8.03 11.13 7.77
N LYS A 25 -6.77 10.74 7.53
CA LYS A 25 -6.37 10.01 6.32
C LYS A 25 -6.79 8.54 6.35
N VAL A 26 -7.08 7.97 7.52
CA VAL A 26 -7.51 6.56 7.65
C VAL A 26 -8.87 6.39 6.98
N THR A 27 -9.88 7.14 7.44
CA THR A 27 -11.27 7.03 6.95
C THR A 27 -11.38 7.22 5.43
N VAL A 28 -10.62 8.18 4.88
CA VAL A 28 -10.61 8.43 3.43
C VAL A 28 -10.05 7.23 2.67
N LYS A 29 -8.92 6.66 3.12
CA LYS A 29 -8.29 5.50 2.48
C LYS A 29 -9.15 4.25 2.59
N GLU A 30 -9.79 4.04 3.73
CA GLU A 30 -10.76 2.96 3.93
C GLU A 30 -11.93 3.07 2.98
N THR A 31 -12.57 4.25 2.93
CA THR A 31 -13.72 4.49 2.06
C THR A 31 -13.35 4.28 0.59
N VAL A 32 -12.23 4.88 0.14
CA VAL A 32 -11.74 4.70 -1.24
C VAL A 32 -11.49 3.22 -1.53
N SER A 33 -10.81 2.49 -0.64
CA SER A 33 -10.56 1.06 -0.87
C SER A 33 -11.83 0.22 -0.83
N GLN A 34 -12.86 0.60 -0.07
CA GLN A 34 -14.12 -0.13 0.03
C GLN A 34 -14.99 0.04 -1.21
N VAL A 35 -15.01 1.23 -1.80
CA VAL A 35 -15.81 1.54 -3.00
C VAL A 35 -15.06 1.28 -4.31
N SER A 36 -13.81 0.78 -4.23
CA SER A 36 -12.98 0.46 -5.38
C SER A 36 -13.04 -1.03 -5.71
N ALA A 37 -13.22 -1.37 -6.99
CA ALA A 37 -13.11 -2.75 -7.45
C ALA A 37 -11.67 -3.28 -7.34
N ARG A 38 -10.67 -2.39 -7.51
CA ARG A 38 -9.25 -2.70 -7.38
C ARG A 38 -8.50 -1.59 -6.64
N SER A 39 -7.66 -1.96 -5.68
CA SER A 39 -6.72 -1.03 -5.02
C SER A 39 -5.28 -1.39 -5.38
N ILE A 40 -4.50 -0.34 -5.70
CA ILE A 40 -3.07 -0.40 -6.02
C ILE A 40 -2.32 0.51 -5.05
N LEU A 41 -1.31 -0.02 -4.37
CA LEU A 41 -0.41 0.78 -3.54
C LEU A 41 0.67 1.41 -4.42
N LEU A 42 0.88 2.71 -4.31
CA LEU A 42 1.96 3.43 -5.00
C LEU A 42 2.86 4.14 -3.98
N CYS A 43 4.02 3.55 -3.71
CA CYS A 43 5.01 4.06 -2.74
C CYS A 43 6.43 3.68 -3.12
N ASP A 44 7.36 4.62 -3.02
CA ASP A 44 8.81 4.33 -3.08
C ASP A 44 9.28 3.50 -1.87
N SER A 45 10.47 2.92 -2.01
CA SER A 45 11.12 2.10 -0.99
C SER A 45 11.62 2.90 0.20
N SER A 46 11.77 4.23 0.08
CA SER A 46 12.21 5.08 1.20
C SER A 46 11.20 5.04 2.36
N LYS A 47 9.93 4.75 2.04
CA LYS A 47 8.81 4.63 2.99
C LYS A 47 8.59 3.21 3.51
N TYR A 48 9.34 2.22 3.02
CA TYR A 48 9.21 0.83 3.46
C TYR A 48 9.76 0.66 4.89
N ASN A 49 9.11 -0.18 5.70
CA ASN A 49 9.35 -0.36 7.14
C ASN A 49 9.14 0.91 7.99
N GLN A 50 8.56 1.97 7.43
CA GLN A 50 8.10 3.10 8.22
C GLN A 50 6.71 2.82 8.78
N VAL A 51 6.59 2.84 10.09
CA VAL A 51 5.35 2.58 10.83
C VAL A 51 4.92 3.87 11.51
N ALA A 52 3.62 4.12 11.56
CA ALA A 52 3.03 5.25 12.25
C ALA A 52 1.87 4.79 13.14
N THR A 53 1.31 5.72 13.91
CA THR A 53 0.28 5.48 14.94
C THR A 53 -0.92 4.69 14.41
N PHE A 54 -1.39 5.01 13.20
CA PHE A 54 -2.59 4.39 12.62
C PHE A 54 -2.23 3.52 11.43
N MET A 55 -2.72 2.27 11.42
CA MET A 55 -2.74 1.42 10.23
C MET A 55 -4.00 1.72 9.44
N ALA A 56 -3.87 2.27 8.23
CA ALA A 56 -5.02 2.70 7.43
C ALA A 56 -5.64 1.57 6.60
N LEU A 57 -4.83 0.70 6.00
CA LEU A 57 -5.31 -0.46 5.25
C LEU A 57 -4.31 -1.62 5.42
N PRO A 58 -4.77 -2.86 5.61
CA PRO A 58 -3.89 -4.02 5.57
C PRO A 58 -3.39 -4.26 4.14
N LEU A 59 -2.22 -4.88 4.00
CA LEU A 59 -1.60 -5.06 2.69
C LEU A 59 -2.45 -5.96 1.76
N THR A 60 -3.25 -6.85 2.34
CA THR A 60 -4.20 -7.73 1.64
C THR A 60 -5.32 -6.98 0.90
N ARG A 61 -5.50 -5.68 1.12
CA ARG A 61 -6.42 -4.85 0.33
C ARG A 61 -5.85 -4.48 -1.04
N PHE A 62 -4.56 -4.62 -1.24
CA PHE A 62 -3.89 -4.25 -2.49
C PHE A 62 -3.65 -5.47 -3.37
N THR A 63 -4.06 -5.35 -4.63
CA THR A 63 -3.79 -6.38 -5.65
C THR A 63 -2.41 -6.21 -6.27
N THR A 64 -1.91 -4.97 -6.29
CA THR A 64 -0.63 -4.60 -6.88
C THR A 64 0.03 -3.54 -6.02
N ILE A 65 1.35 -3.62 -5.90
CA ILE A 65 2.22 -2.64 -5.26
C ILE A 65 3.20 -2.14 -6.32
N ILE A 66 3.21 -0.84 -6.55
CA ILE A 66 4.16 -0.16 -7.42
C ILE A 66 5.14 0.58 -6.54
N THR A 67 6.43 0.27 -6.71
CA THR A 67 7.54 0.85 -5.96
C THR A 67 8.73 1.11 -6.89
N ASP A 68 9.79 1.74 -6.39
CA ASP A 68 11.01 1.96 -7.16
C ASP A 68 11.96 0.76 -7.07
N ARG A 69 13.03 0.77 -7.88
CA ARG A 69 13.99 -0.34 -7.96
C ARG A 69 14.82 -0.57 -6.69
N HIS A 70 14.73 0.31 -5.70
CA HIS A 70 15.51 0.23 -4.46
C HIS A 70 14.89 -0.64 -3.37
N LEU A 71 13.66 -1.15 -3.54
CA LEU A 71 13.09 -2.14 -2.63
C LEU A 71 13.85 -3.47 -2.74
N SER A 72 14.36 -4.00 -1.62
CA SER A 72 15.16 -5.24 -1.63
C SER A 72 14.40 -6.46 -2.14
N ASP A 73 15.12 -7.43 -2.70
CA ASP A 73 14.55 -8.70 -3.19
C ASP A 73 13.88 -9.51 -2.09
N ALA A 74 14.46 -9.50 -0.89
CA ALA A 74 13.86 -10.12 0.27
C ALA A 74 12.52 -9.48 0.64
N ALA A 75 12.43 -8.15 0.61
CA ALA A 75 11.19 -7.42 0.89
C ALA A 75 10.13 -7.71 -0.18
N ALA A 76 10.47 -7.58 -1.47
CA ALA A 76 9.53 -7.86 -2.56
C ALA A 76 9.04 -9.32 -2.53
N SER A 77 9.93 -10.29 -2.30
CA SER A 77 9.56 -11.70 -2.18
C SER A 77 8.69 -11.96 -0.95
N HIS A 78 8.94 -11.28 0.17
CA HIS A 78 8.11 -11.38 1.35
C HIS A 78 6.71 -10.81 1.12
N ILE A 79 6.62 -9.65 0.49
CA ILE A 79 5.37 -8.99 0.12
C ILE A 79 4.55 -9.84 -0.85
N ALA A 80 5.17 -10.35 -1.93
CA ALA A 80 4.48 -11.13 -2.96
C ALA A 80 3.82 -12.42 -2.42
N ARG A 81 4.29 -12.95 -1.28
CA ARG A 81 3.63 -14.07 -0.57
C ARG A 81 2.24 -13.71 -0.03
N HIS A 82 1.90 -12.43 0.09
CA HIS A 82 0.61 -11.94 0.59
C HIS A 82 -0.40 -11.72 -0.54
N ALA A 83 -0.21 -12.39 -1.68
CA ALA A 83 -1.10 -12.38 -2.86
C ALA A 83 -1.21 -11.03 -3.58
N CYS A 84 -0.14 -10.24 -3.59
CA CYS A 84 -0.05 -9.00 -4.38
C CYS A 84 1.09 -9.07 -5.40
N GLU A 85 0.85 -8.53 -6.59
CA GLU A 85 1.87 -8.31 -7.60
C GLU A 85 2.78 -7.14 -7.17
N VAL A 86 4.10 -7.30 -7.31
CA VAL A 86 5.06 -6.23 -6.99
C VAL A 86 5.73 -5.75 -8.28
N LEU A 87 5.46 -4.50 -8.66
CA LEU A 87 6.06 -3.84 -9.81
C LEU A 87 7.11 -2.85 -9.34
N ARG A 88 8.35 -3.02 -9.79
CA ARG A 88 9.45 -2.06 -9.55
C ARG A 88 9.65 -1.21 -10.80
N ALA A 89 9.28 0.06 -10.71
CA ALA A 89 9.29 1.02 -11.81
C ALA A 89 10.37 2.08 -11.62
N GLY A 90 10.77 2.71 -12.73
CA GLY A 90 11.85 3.70 -12.78
C GLY A 90 13.14 3.10 -13.25
#